data_AF-A0A7W4KGK5-F1
#
_entry.id   AF-A0A7W4KGK5-F1
#
_cell.length_a   1.000
_cell.length_b   1.000
_cell.length_c   1.000
_cell.angle_alpha   90.00
_cell.angle_beta   90.00
_cell.angle_gamma   90.00
#
_symmetry.space_group_name_H-M   'P 1'
#
loop_
_entity.id
_entity.type
_entity.pdbx_description
1 polymer ?
#
loop_
_entity_poly.entity_id
_entity_poly.type
_entity_poly.pdbx_seq_one_letter_code
_entity_poly.pdbx_strand_id
1 'polypeptide(L)'
;MANVLLRSDLDKLVLLEWRGQPAVQSYSILSNLLAGVSRTKLGFAEPLVRWPRGDEGGEITWYADDGAGLRPLSTYPDDQRDGFVHNLGAEIARVREAVSCEGRAQALLLDRALVIPDPEAVFTDGRVFLLAPWGALSGNGGALKTESEGVDFAGSVLGRLTGAESEPVVARVGDGDAEKLDPLETLLPGAPASDAAGAPGAAASLPPWSVPIASVTYGTRMRLSRPVAAVLHGLTFICFFALAVWAAFSIAAHTRIVTISGHIFSDPSR
;
A
#
# COMPACT_ATOMS: atom_id res chain seq x y z
N MET A 1 -16.63 -8.59 -11.25
CA MET A 1 -16.98 -7.23 -11.74
C MET A 1 -16.72 -6.32 -10.56
N ALA A 2 -15.73 -5.44 -10.65
CA ALA A 2 -15.29 -4.65 -9.50
C ALA A 2 -16.41 -3.73 -9.00
N ASN A 3 -16.74 -3.82 -7.71
CA ASN A 3 -17.74 -2.99 -7.05
C ASN A 3 -17.06 -1.88 -6.26
N VAL A 4 -17.60 -0.67 -6.34
CA VAL A 4 -17.17 0.45 -5.52
C VAL A 4 -17.69 0.22 -4.10
N LEU A 5 -16.78 0.17 -3.14
CA LEU A 5 -17.13 0.05 -1.71
C LEU A 5 -17.21 1.42 -1.05
N LEU A 6 -16.24 2.29 -1.37
CA LEU A 6 -16.11 3.59 -0.75
C LEU A 6 -15.50 4.58 -1.73
N ARG A 7 -15.91 5.84 -1.63
CA ARG A 7 -15.33 6.98 -2.33
C ARG A 7 -15.11 8.10 -1.33
N SER A 8 -13.94 8.73 -1.36
CA SER A 8 -13.59 9.81 -0.43
C SER A 8 -12.71 10.85 -1.10
N ASP A 9 -12.96 12.12 -0.73
CA ASP A 9 -12.12 13.24 -1.15
C ASP A 9 -10.78 13.20 -0.40
N LEU A 10 -9.68 13.45 -1.09
CA LEU A 10 -8.33 13.40 -0.50
C LEU A 10 -8.07 14.53 0.51
N ASP A 11 -8.80 15.65 0.43
CA ASP A 11 -8.67 16.78 1.36
C ASP A 11 -9.21 16.45 2.77
N LYS A 12 -10.14 15.50 2.85
CA LYS A 12 -10.73 14.93 4.08
C LYS A 12 -9.93 13.76 4.65
N LEU A 13 -8.81 13.42 4.02
CA LEU A 13 -7.96 12.31 4.42
C LEU A 13 -6.55 12.77 4.78
N VAL A 14 -5.97 12.06 5.72
CA VAL A 14 -4.55 12.12 6.08
C VAL A 14 -3.95 10.79 5.65
N LEU A 15 -3.14 10.80 4.60
CA LEU A 15 -2.54 9.57 4.07
C LEU A 15 -1.33 9.18 4.93
N LEU A 16 -1.23 7.89 5.26
CA LEU A 16 -0.12 7.36 6.04
C LEU A 16 1.09 7.16 5.12
N GLU A 17 2.27 7.65 5.53
CA GLU A 17 3.50 7.51 4.76
C GLU A 17 4.18 6.16 4.99
N TRP A 18 4.62 5.50 3.93
CA TRP A 18 5.55 4.37 3.96
C TRP A 18 6.63 4.57 2.89
N ARG A 19 7.91 4.61 3.28
CA ARG A 19 9.06 4.82 2.39
C ARG A 19 8.94 6.10 1.56
N GLY A 20 8.52 7.19 2.18
CA GLY A 20 8.38 8.50 1.52
C GLY A 20 7.22 8.61 0.53
N GLN A 21 6.29 7.65 0.50
CA GLN A 21 5.09 7.67 -0.35
C GLN A 21 3.83 7.31 0.45
N PRO A 22 2.62 7.68 -0.01
CA PRO A 22 1.39 7.20 0.59
C PRO A 22 1.30 5.67 0.58
N ALA A 23 1.00 5.05 1.73
CA ALA A 23 0.90 3.60 1.88
C ALA A 23 -0.13 2.97 0.93
N VAL A 24 -1.20 3.70 0.60
CA VAL A 24 -2.22 3.29 -0.39
C VAL A 24 -1.63 2.98 -1.77
N GLN A 25 -0.49 3.59 -2.15
CA GLN A 25 0.18 3.29 -3.41
C GLN A 25 0.91 1.94 -3.41
N SER A 26 1.08 1.31 -2.24
CA SER A 26 1.76 0.02 -2.07
C SER A 26 0.80 -1.17 -2.07
N TYR A 27 -0.39 -1.01 -2.68
CA TYR A 27 -1.43 -2.05 -2.73
C TYR A 27 -0.94 -3.38 -3.32
N SER A 28 -0.16 -3.36 -4.40
CA SER A 28 0.36 -4.57 -5.03
C SER A 28 1.32 -5.33 -4.11
N ILE A 29 2.12 -4.61 -3.32
CA ILE A 29 3.01 -5.21 -2.32
C ILE A 29 2.18 -5.84 -1.20
N LEU A 30 1.19 -5.11 -0.69
CA LEU A 30 0.31 -5.56 0.39
C LEU A 30 -0.54 -6.78 -0.01
N SER A 31 -1.10 -6.79 -1.22
CA SER A 31 -1.89 -7.91 -1.75
C SER A 31 -1.03 -9.14 -1.98
N ASN A 32 0.18 -8.99 -2.54
CA ASN A 32 1.14 -10.09 -2.69
C ASN A 32 1.58 -10.67 -1.33
N LEU A 33 1.79 -9.78 -0.34
CA LEU A 33 2.11 -10.18 1.03
C LEU A 33 0.99 -11.04 1.63
N LEU A 34 -0.27 -10.61 1.50
CA LEU A 34 -1.41 -11.39 1.97
C LEU A 34 -1.61 -12.70 1.20
N ALA A 35 -1.34 -12.71 -0.10
CA ALA A 35 -1.40 -13.94 -0.91
C ALA A 35 -0.37 -14.99 -0.46
N GLY A 36 0.76 -14.56 0.14
CA GLY A 36 1.73 -15.44 0.79
C GLY A 36 1.22 -16.05 2.11
N VAL A 37 0.23 -15.44 2.76
CA VAL A 37 -0.35 -15.96 3.99
C VAL A 37 -1.40 -17.02 3.67
N SER A 38 -1.05 -18.28 3.96
CA SER A 38 -1.91 -19.43 3.70
C SER A 38 -3.32 -19.24 4.26
N ARG A 39 -4.32 -19.41 3.38
CA ARG A 39 -5.76 -19.35 3.67
C ARG A 39 -6.21 -18.08 4.40
N THR A 40 -5.60 -16.93 4.09
CA THR A 40 -6.06 -15.67 4.67
C THR A 40 -7.51 -15.34 4.28
N LYS A 41 -8.24 -14.86 5.27
CA LYS A 41 -9.58 -14.29 5.13
C LYS A 41 -9.55 -12.77 5.15
N LEU A 42 -8.40 -12.17 5.44
CA LEU A 42 -8.21 -10.73 5.46
C LEU A 42 -7.80 -10.24 4.06
N GLY A 43 -8.36 -9.11 3.65
CA GLY A 43 -7.98 -8.43 2.43
C GLY A 43 -8.08 -6.92 2.58
N PHE A 44 -7.52 -6.23 1.60
CA PHE A 44 -7.61 -4.78 1.46
C PHE A 44 -8.27 -4.45 0.13
N ALA A 45 -9.19 -3.49 0.12
CA ALA A 45 -9.81 -3.03 -1.12
C ALA A 45 -8.77 -2.29 -1.98
N GLU A 46 -8.83 -2.46 -3.29
CA GLU A 46 -7.91 -1.82 -4.23
C GLU A 46 -8.18 -0.31 -4.28
N PRO A 47 -7.18 0.56 -3.99
CA PRO A 47 -7.34 2.00 -4.08
C PRO A 47 -7.04 2.50 -5.50
N LEU A 48 -8.00 3.20 -6.12
CA LEU A 48 -7.75 4.03 -7.29
C LEU A 48 -7.67 5.50 -6.87
N VAL A 49 -6.48 6.08 -6.98
CA VAL A 49 -6.24 7.45 -6.55
C VAL A 49 -6.21 8.40 -7.73
N ARG A 50 -7.05 9.43 -7.68
CA ARG A 50 -7.04 10.60 -8.56
C ARG A 50 -6.41 11.75 -7.80
N TRP A 51 -5.11 11.93 -7.97
CA TRP A 51 -4.39 13.05 -7.35
C TRP A 51 -4.92 14.41 -7.85
N PRO A 52 -4.97 15.43 -6.97
CA PRO A 52 -5.46 16.75 -7.33
C PRO A 52 -4.66 17.37 -8.48
N ARG A 53 -5.33 18.08 -9.39
CA ARG A 53 -4.71 18.72 -10.57
C ARG A 53 -5.30 20.11 -10.80
N GLY A 54 -4.47 21.15 -10.62
CA GLY A 54 -4.92 22.53 -10.76
C GLY A 54 -5.92 22.85 -9.65
N ASP A 55 -7.12 23.28 -10.04
CA ASP A 55 -8.22 23.59 -9.12
C ASP A 55 -9.11 22.37 -8.84
N GLU A 56 -8.87 21.23 -9.49
CA GLU A 56 -9.61 19.99 -9.23
C GLU A 56 -9.10 19.32 -7.95
N GLY A 57 -10.03 19.08 -7.02
CA GLY A 57 -9.79 18.30 -5.80
C GLY A 57 -9.35 16.87 -6.10
N GLY A 58 -8.61 16.30 -5.17
CA GLY A 58 -8.16 14.92 -5.26
C GLY A 58 -9.20 13.96 -4.69
N GLU A 59 -9.18 12.71 -5.14
CA GLU A 59 -10.13 11.68 -4.74
C GLU A 59 -9.49 10.30 -4.71
N ILE A 60 -10.01 9.43 -3.86
CA ILE A 60 -9.67 8.02 -3.80
C ILE A 60 -10.94 7.17 -3.75
N THR A 61 -10.96 6.10 -4.54
CA THR A 61 -12.06 5.14 -4.60
C THR A 61 -11.52 3.74 -4.31
N TRP A 62 -12.20 2.99 -3.45
CA TRP A 62 -11.83 1.63 -3.07
C TRP A 62 -12.74 0.60 -3.72
N TYR A 63 -12.15 -0.41 -4.33
CA TYR A 63 -12.83 -1.44 -5.12
C TYR A 63 -12.60 -2.85 -4.57
N ALA A 64 -13.54 -3.74 -4.86
CA ALA A 64 -13.39 -5.17 -4.67
C ALA A 64 -14.04 -5.98 -5.79
N ASP A 65 -13.37 -7.05 -6.24
CA ASP A 65 -13.84 -7.89 -7.34
C ASP A 65 -15.06 -8.75 -7.01
N ASP A 66 -15.21 -9.16 -5.74
CA ASP A 66 -16.27 -10.05 -5.23
C ASP A 66 -17.19 -9.34 -4.22
N GLY A 67 -17.60 -8.12 -4.54
CA GLY A 67 -18.49 -7.32 -3.67
C GLY A 67 -19.92 -7.85 -3.47
N ALA A 68 -20.32 -8.93 -4.13
CA ALA A 68 -21.67 -9.49 -4.02
C ALA A 68 -21.89 -10.16 -2.65
N GLY A 69 -22.31 -9.37 -1.67
CA GLY A 69 -22.58 -9.82 -0.29
C GLY A 69 -21.69 -9.19 0.78
N LEU A 70 -20.63 -8.47 0.37
CA LEU A 70 -19.85 -7.64 1.29
C LEU A 70 -20.72 -6.48 1.76
N ARG A 71 -20.90 -6.37 3.07
CA ARG A 71 -21.56 -5.23 3.71
C ARG A 71 -20.78 -4.78 4.93
N PRO A 72 -20.92 -3.51 5.35
CA PRO A 72 -20.23 -3.02 6.54
C PRO A 72 -20.56 -3.89 7.75
N LEU A 73 -19.56 -4.18 8.58
CA LEU A 73 -19.67 -5.03 9.76
C LEU A 73 -20.75 -4.54 10.74
N SER A 74 -20.95 -3.23 10.81
CA SER A 74 -21.98 -2.54 11.59
C SER A 74 -23.42 -2.91 11.21
N THR A 75 -23.65 -3.34 9.96
CA THR A 75 -24.99 -3.69 9.45
C THR A 75 -25.48 -5.05 9.93
N TYR A 76 -24.62 -5.84 10.57
CA TYR A 76 -24.99 -7.11 11.16
C TYR A 76 -25.59 -6.94 12.56
N PRO A 77 -26.55 -7.80 12.95
CA PRO A 77 -27.05 -7.89 14.32
C PRO A 77 -25.92 -8.12 15.34
N ASP A 78 -26.09 -7.59 16.55
CA ASP A 78 -25.07 -7.61 17.62
C ASP A 78 -24.57 -9.03 17.92
N ASP A 79 -25.47 -10.01 17.97
CA ASP A 79 -25.18 -11.43 18.23
C ASP A 79 -24.24 -12.06 17.19
N GLN A 80 -24.32 -11.62 15.94
CA GLN A 80 -23.43 -12.07 14.87
C GLN A 80 -22.15 -11.24 14.81
N ARG A 81 -22.28 -9.93 15.04
CA ARG A 81 -21.18 -8.97 14.95
C ARG A 81 -20.07 -9.30 15.93
N ASP A 82 -20.38 -9.68 17.16
CA ASP A 82 -19.38 -10.05 18.16
C ASP A 82 -18.54 -11.26 17.71
N GLY A 83 -19.19 -12.26 17.11
CA GLY A 83 -18.51 -13.42 16.53
C GLY A 83 -17.59 -13.03 15.35
N PHE A 84 -18.03 -12.09 14.51
CA PHE A 84 -17.21 -11.56 13.42
C PHE A 84 -16.03 -10.74 13.92
N VAL A 85 -16.22 -9.88 14.93
CA VAL A 85 -15.14 -9.10 15.54
C VAL A 85 -14.09 -10.01 16.15
N HIS A 86 -14.51 -11.06 16.86
CA HIS A 86 -13.60 -12.05 17.42
C HIS A 86 -12.79 -12.77 16.31
N ASN A 87 -13.46 -13.23 15.26
CA ASN A 87 -12.81 -13.89 14.12
C ASN A 87 -11.85 -12.95 13.37
N LEU A 88 -12.22 -11.68 13.22
CA LEU A 88 -11.37 -10.64 12.62
C LEU A 88 -10.11 -10.42 13.47
N GLY A 89 -10.26 -10.34 14.79
CA GLY A 89 -9.13 -10.20 15.71
C GLY A 89 -8.15 -11.36 15.62
N ALA A 90 -8.66 -12.59 15.65
CA ALA A 90 -7.84 -13.79 15.49
C ALA A 90 -7.12 -13.83 14.13
N GLU A 91 -7.80 -13.44 13.05
CA GLU A 91 -7.22 -13.40 11.71
C GLU A 91 -6.14 -12.32 11.59
N ILE A 92 -6.35 -11.12 12.14
CA ILE A 92 -5.36 -10.04 12.14
C ILE A 92 -4.12 -10.46 12.94
N ALA A 93 -4.30 -11.04 14.13
CA ALA A 93 -3.17 -11.52 14.94
C ALA A 93 -2.32 -12.53 14.15
N ARG A 94 -2.98 -13.51 13.52
CA ARG A 94 -2.34 -14.54 12.70
C ARG A 94 -1.60 -13.96 11.49
N VAL A 95 -2.23 -13.03 10.75
CA VAL A 95 -1.61 -12.38 9.58
C VAL A 95 -0.40 -11.55 10.02
N ARG A 96 -0.51 -10.78 11.12
CA ARG A 96 0.59 -9.97 11.65
C ARG A 96 1.77 -10.82 12.08
N GLU A 97 1.52 -11.96 12.73
CA GLU A 97 2.57 -12.92 13.10
C GLU A 97 3.28 -13.47 11.85
N ALA A 98 2.52 -13.96 10.87
CA ALA A 98 3.07 -14.51 9.63
C ALA A 98 3.91 -13.47 8.86
N VAL A 99 3.40 -12.24 8.72
CA VAL A 99 4.09 -11.15 8.03
C VAL A 99 5.34 -10.67 8.80
N SER A 100 5.34 -10.77 10.13
CA SER A 100 6.51 -10.39 10.93
C SER A 100 7.73 -11.26 10.60
N CYS A 101 7.52 -12.51 10.18
CA CYS A 101 8.59 -13.41 9.72
C CYS A 101 9.16 -13.04 8.33
N GLU A 102 8.42 -12.29 7.50
CA GLU A 102 8.83 -11.88 6.15
C GLU A 102 9.78 -10.67 6.15
N GLY A 103 9.74 -9.85 7.21
CA GLY A 103 10.66 -8.74 7.42
C GLY A 103 10.01 -7.48 8.01
N ARG A 104 10.87 -6.61 8.56
CA ARG A 104 10.44 -5.39 9.26
C ARG A 104 9.66 -4.43 8.35
N ALA A 105 10.08 -4.28 7.09
CA ALA A 105 9.43 -3.34 6.17
C ALA A 105 8.00 -3.76 5.81
N GLN A 106 7.77 -5.06 5.65
CA GLN A 106 6.48 -5.69 5.35
C GLN A 106 5.55 -5.59 6.56
N ALA A 107 6.05 -5.87 7.77
CA ALA A 107 5.31 -5.68 9.00
C ALA A 107 4.86 -4.21 9.19
N LEU A 108 5.75 -3.26 8.92
CA LEU A 108 5.44 -1.83 8.98
C LEU A 108 4.41 -1.37 7.94
N LEU A 109 4.40 -1.98 6.75
CA LEU A 109 3.38 -1.70 5.74
C LEU A 109 2.02 -2.25 6.19
N LEU A 110 1.99 -3.49 6.70
CA LEU A 110 0.77 -4.11 7.21
C LEU A 110 0.18 -3.30 8.37
N ASP A 111 0.99 -2.91 9.36
CA ASP A 111 0.49 -2.14 10.51
C ASP A 111 -0.10 -0.79 10.08
N ARG A 112 0.46 -0.13 9.07
CA ARG A 112 -0.12 1.08 8.47
C ARG A 112 -1.43 0.81 7.75
N ALA A 113 -1.52 -0.30 7.02
CA ALA A 113 -2.74 -0.67 6.32
C ALA A 113 -3.87 -1.04 7.29
N LEU A 114 -3.54 -1.67 8.42
CA LEU A 114 -4.48 -2.01 9.48
C LEU A 114 -5.01 -0.80 10.26
N VAL A 115 -4.44 0.39 10.05
CA VAL A 115 -5.04 1.61 10.56
C VAL A 115 -6.14 2.07 9.62
N ILE A 116 -7.37 1.87 10.09
CA ILE A 116 -8.61 2.30 9.45
C ILE A 116 -9.22 3.46 10.27
N PRO A 117 -10.00 4.37 9.64
CA PRO A 117 -10.54 5.55 10.31
C PRO A 117 -11.66 5.25 11.31
N ASP A 118 -12.47 4.21 11.07
CA ASP A 118 -13.64 3.88 11.86
C ASP A 118 -14.08 2.41 11.61
N PRO A 119 -14.99 1.84 12.43
CA PRO A 119 -15.45 0.45 12.26
C PRO A 119 -16.27 0.19 10.99
N GLU A 120 -16.86 1.20 10.36
CA GLU A 120 -17.60 1.06 9.11
C GLU A 120 -16.67 0.69 7.95
N ALA A 121 -15.36 0.91 8.13
CA ALA A 121 -14.35 0.55 7.16
C ALA A 121 -14.04 -0.95 7.08
N VAL A 122 -14.75 -1.79 7.85
CA VAL A 122 -14.66 -3.25 7.78
C VAL A 122 -15.88 -3.80 7.04
N PHE A 123 -15.64 -4.44 5.90
CA PHE A 123 -16.66 -5.09 5.08
C PHE A 123 -16.52 -6.61 5.20
N THR A 124 -17.65 -7.31 5.35
CA THR A 124 -17.65 -8.77 5.43
C THR A 124 -18.93 -9.38 4.90
N ASP A 125 -18.81 -10.61 4.38
CA ASP A 125 -19.91 -11.54 4.05
C ASP A 125 -19.98 -12.71 5.05
N GLY A 126 -19.19 -12.64 6.13
CA GLY A 126 -19.00 -13.69 7.13
C GLY A 126 -17.92 -14.73 6.80
N ARG A 127 -17.35 -14.71 5.59
CA ARG A 127 -16.26 -15.60 5.16
C ARG A 127 -14.93 -14.87 5.07
N VAL A 128 -14.96 -13.65 4.54
CA VAL A 128 -13.79 -12.79 4.39
C VAL A 128 -14.01 -11.43 5.04
N PHE A 129 -12.93 -10.76 5.39
CA PHE A 129 -12.89 -9.41 5.91
C PHE A 129 -12.09 -8.54 4.97
N LEU A 130 -12.70 -7.46 4.50
CA LEU A 130 -12.09 -6.53 3.57
C LEU A 130 -12.08 -5.12 4.16
N LEU A 131 -10.91 -4.48 4.15
CA LEU A 131 -10.73 -3.15 4.76
C LEU A 131 -10.76 -2.04 3.70
N ALA A 132 -11.62 -1.04 3.91
CA ALA A 132 -11.75 0.16 3.08
C ALA A 132 -12.37 1.34 3.88
N PRO A 133 -11.70 2.49 4.06
CA PRO A 133 -10.40 2.81 3.53
C PRO A 133 -9.30 2.23 4.43
N TRP A 134 -8.11 2.07 3.87
CA TRP A 134 -6.90 1.64 4.56
C TRP A 134 -5.74 2.56 4.19
N GLY A 135 -4.70 2.62 5.03
CA GLY A 135 -3.52 3.47 4.77
C GLY A 135 -3.82 4.97 4.79
N ALA A 136 -4.95 5.36 5.38
CA ALA A 136 -5.44 6.72 5.50
C ALA A 136 -6.27 6.88 6.78
N LEU A 137 -6.24 8.08 7.37
CA LEU A 137 -7.05 8.49 8.50
C LEU A 137 -8.01 9.61 8.08
N SER A 138 -9.16 9.71 8.74
CA SER A 138 -10.02 10.88 8.61
C SER A 138 -9.33 12.11 9.19
N GLY A 139 -9.29 13.21 8.45
CA GLY A 139 -8.70 14.45 8.93
C GLY A 139 -8.66 15.52 7.86
N ASN A 140 -8.66 16.79 8.29
CA ASN A 140 -8.59 17.92 7.36
C ASN A 140 -7.11 18.21 7.08
N GLY A 141 -6.65 18.00 5.84
CA GLY A 141 -5.34 18.56 5.50
C GLY A 141 -4.61 18.06 4.26
N GLY A 142 -5.08 17.04 3.54
CA GLY A 142 -4.34 16.49 2.38
C GLY A 142 -2.86 16.20 2.68
N ALA A 143 -2.53 16.04 3.97
CA ALA A 143 -1.18 16.01 4.48
C ALA A 143 -0.74 14.56 4.62
N LEU A 144 0.51 14.29 4.26
CA LEU A 144 1.14 13.00 4.49
C LEU A 144 1.55 12.95 5.97
N LYS A 145 1.06 11.97 6.74
CA LYS A 145 1.53 11.77 8.11
C LYS A 145 2.84 10.98 8.07
N THR A 146 3.94 11.67 8.36
CA THR A 146 5.33 11.21 8.22
C THR A 146 5.70 10.11 9.22
N GLU A 147 6.67 9.28 8.85
CA GLU A 147 7.15 8.03 9.48
C GLU A 147 7.54 8.10 10.99
N SER A 148 7.52 9.26 11.64
CA SER A 148 8.16 9.47 12.95
C SER A 148 7.30 9.12 14.18
N GLU A 149 6.00 8.85 14.02
CA GLU A 149 5.17 8.28 15.07
C GLU A 149 4.91 6.81 14.73
N GLY A 150 5.49 5.90 15.51
CA GLY A 150 5.14 4.49 15.44
C GLY A 150 3.62 4.35 15.46
N VAL A 151 3.08 3.76 14.40
CA VAL A 151 1.64 3.56 14.28
C VAL A 151 1.23 2.51 15.30
N ASP A 152 0.65 2.93 16.41
CA ASP A 152 0.16 2.03 17.46
C ASP A 152 -1.13 1.35 16.99
N PHE A 153 -0.99 0.12 16.48
CA PHE A 153 -2.12 -0.69 16.06
C PHE A 153 -3.11 -0.94 17.20
N ALA A 154 -2.64 -1.20 18.42
CA ALA A 154 -3.54 -1.47 19.54
C ALA A 154 -4.34 -0.22 19.95
N GLY A 155 -3.71 0.96 19.82
CA GLY A 155 -4.39 2.26 19.91
C GLY A 155 -5.27 2.63 18.71
N SER A 156 -5.26 1.85 17.62
CA SER A 156 -6.12 2.08 16.45
C SER A 156 -7.55 1.63 16.69
N VAL A 157 -8.47 2.02 15.80
CA VAL A 157 -9.87 1.56 15.85
C VAL A 157 -9.95 0.04 15.79
N LEU A 158 -9.22 -0.58 14.86
CA LEU A 158 -9.19 -2.03 14.72
C LEU A 158 -8.60 -2.70 15.95
N GLY A 159 -7.49 -2.20 16.48
CA GLY A 159 -6.87 -2.77 17.68
C GLY A 159 -7.80 -2.74 18.90
N ARG A 160 -8.49 -1.62 19.12
CA ARG A 160 -9.52 -1.51 20.18
C ARG A 160 -10.71 -2.43 19.92
N LEU A 161 -11.19 -2.50 18.68
CA LEU A 161 -12.32 -3.33 18.30
C LEU A 161 -12.02 -4.83 18.54
N THR A 162 -10.81 -5.26 18.23
CA THR A 162 -10.40 -6.67 18.35
C THR A 162 -9.78 -7.03 19.70
N GLY A 163 -9.63 -6.07 20.61
CA GLY A 163 -8.97 -6.28 21.92
C GLY A 163 -7.49 -6.64 21.79
N ALA A 164 -6.78 -6.09 20.81
CA ALA A 164 -5.36 -6.37 20.60
C ALA A 164 -4.51 -5.71 21.71
N GLU A 165 -3.59 -6.48 22.30
CA GLU A 165 -2.67 -5.95 23.30
C GLU A 165 -1.62 -5.03 22.66
N SER A 166 -1.39 -3.87 23.30
CA SER A 166 -0.38 -2.88 22.91
C SER A 166 1.03 -3.40 23.15
N GLU A 167 1.59 -4.14 22.20
CA GLU A 167 3.05 -4.21 22.07
C GLU A 167 3.53 -3.34 20.90
N PRO A 168 4.45 -2.38 21.12
CA PRO A 168 5.06 -1.64 20.03
C PRO A 168 5.92 -2.57 19.17
N VAL A 169 5.91 -2.37 17.85
CA VAL A 169 6.70 -3.16 16.87
C VAL A 169 8.19 -3.21 17.22
N VAL A 170 8.69 -2.15 17.87
CA VAL A 170 10.08 -2.04 18.36
C VAL A 170 10.43 -3.13 19.38
N ALA A 171 9.45 -3.65 20.12
CA ALA A 171 9.66 -4.75 21.08
C ALA A 171 9.48 -6.14 20.43
N ARG A 172 8.73 -6.26 19.33
CA ARG A 172 8.54 -7.54 18.61
C ARG A 172 9.75 -7.94 17.77
N VAL A 173 10.53 -6.96 17.32
CA VAL A 173 11.86 -7.19 16.74
C VAL A 173 12.83 -7.24 17.90
N GLY A 174 12.87 -8.39 18.58
CA GLY A 174 13.82 -8.65 19.65
C GLY A 174 15.25 -8.43 19.18
N ASP A 175 16.03 -7.84 20.09
CA ASP A 175 17.49 -7.72 20.14
C ASP A 175 18.17 -8.97 19.56
N GLY A 176 18.49 -8.90 18.28
CA GLY A 176 19.12 -9.96 17.51
C GLY A 176 20.27 -9.34 16.76
N ASP A 177 21.43 -9.32 17.41
CA ASP A 177 22.74 -9.17 16.76
C ASP A 177 22.84 -10.14 15.58
N ALA A 178 22.54 -9.64 14.39
CA ALA A 178 22.96 -10.21 13.12
C ALA A 178 22.88 -9.09 12.09
N GLU A 179 23.94 -8.30 12.09
CA GLU A 179 24.49 -7.56 10.96
C GLU A 179 24.29 -8.35 9.65
N LYS A 180 23.16 -8.14 8.98
CA LYS A 180 22.97 -8.51 7.58
C LYS A 180 22.78 -7.22 6.81
N LEU A 181 23.93 -6.68 6.39
CA LEU A 181 24.00 -5.59 5.42
C LEU A 181 23.05 -5.87 4.26
N ASP A 182 22.10 -4.96 4.06
CA ASP A 182 21.20 -4.97 2.92
C ASP A 182 22.07 -4.79 1.64
N PRO A 183 21.97 -5.66 0.63
CA PRO A 183 22.76 -5.53 -0.60
C PRO A 183 22.41 -4.32 -1.48
N LEU A 184 21.60 -3.38 -0.97
CA LEU A 184 21.11 -2.20 -1.68
C LEU A 184 21.66 -0.87 -1.14
N GLU A 185 22.44 -0.88 -0.05
CA GLU A 185 23.01 0.36 0.52
C GLU A 185 24.39 0.75 -0.05
N THR A 186 25.01 -0.05 -0.93
CA THR A 186 26.42 0.13 -1.31
C THR A 186 26.69 1.07 -2.50
N LEU A 187 25.91 2.14 -2.71
CA LEU A 187 26.16 3.08 -3.80
C LEU A 187 25.91 4.55 -3.44
N LEU A 188 26.69 5.13 -2.51
CA LEU A 188 27.02 6.56 -2.57
C LEU A 188 28.47 6.80 -2.08
N PRO A 189 29.32 7.51 -2.84
CA PRO A 189 30.75 7.66 -2.56
C PRO A 189 31.02 8.74 -1.49
N GLY A 190 32.02 8.47 -0.65
CA GLY A 190 32.38 9.30 0.49
C GLY A 190 33.30 10.49 0.21
N ALA A 191 33.47 11.33 1.23
CA ALA A 191 34.64 12.18 1.54
C ALA A 191 34.37 12.89 2.90
N PRO A 192 35.38 13.50 3.56
CA PRO A 192 36.33 12.82 4.42
C PRO A 192 36.28 13.30 5.87
N ALA A 193 36.97 12.55 6.74
CA ALA A 193 37.23 12.89 8.13
C ALA A 193 37.98 14.23 8.28
N SER A 194 37.66 14.97 9.34
CA SER A 194 38.51 16.04 9.87
C SER A 194 38.68 15.85 11.37
N ASP A 195 39.91 15.58 11.77
CA ASP A 195 40.42 15.62 13.13
C ASP A 195 40.35 17.04 13.73
N ALA A 196 40.12 17.15 15.05
CA ALA A 196 40.86 18.07 15.92
C ALA A 196 40.61 17.76 17.41
N ALA A 197 41.70 17.80 18.18
CA ALA A 197 41.88 17.38 19.56
C ALA A 197 41.38 18.36 20.65
N GLY A 198 41.28 17.88 21.90
CA GLY A 198 41.46 18.69 23.11
C GLY A 198 40.51 18.38 24.29
N ALA A 199 41.04 17.79 25.37
CA ALA A 199 40.35 17.48 26.64
C ALA A 199 40.42 18.67 27.66
N PRO A 200 40.06 18.50 28.96
CA PRO A 200 38.72 18.36 29.55
C PRO A 200 38.43 19.40 30.66
N GLY A 201 37.16 19.65 31.00
CA GLY A 201 36.82 20.28 32.30
C GLY A 201 35.50 21.06 32.39
N ALA A 202 34.78 20.77 33.48
CA ALA A 202 33.75 21.56 34.17
C ALA A 202 32.28 21.49 33.68
N ALA A 203 31.45 21.10 34.66
CA ALA A 203 30.00 21.01 34.70
C ALA A 203 29.21 22.14 34.00
N ALA A 204 28.24 21.73 33.18
CA ALA A 204 27.08 22.54 32.83
C ALA A 204 25.87 21.64 32.54
N SER A 205 24.75 21.99 33.16
CA SER A 205 23.44 21.38 33.04
C SER A 205 23.00 21.14 31.59
N LEU A 206 22.39 19.97 31.34
CA LEU A 206 21.76 19.58 30.08
C LEU A 206 20.74 20.63 29.59
N PRO A 207 20.88 21.21 28.38
CA PRO A 207 19.77 21.82 27.67
C PRO A 207 19.09 20.78 26.76
N PRO A 208 17.79 20.94 26.46
CA PRO A 208 17.09 20.06 25.53
C PRO A 208 17.74 20.18 24.14
N TRP A 209 18.08 19.05 23.54
CA TRP A 209 18.53 19.00 22.15
C TRP A 209 17.44 19.57 21.25
N SER A 210 17.61 20.84 20.88
CA SER A 210 16.93 21.46 19.76
C SER A 210 17.88 21.34 18.56
N VAL A 211 17.74 20.23 17.83
CA VAL A 211 18.32 20.12 16.49
C VAL A 211 17.55 21.10 15.60
N PRO A 212 18.20 21.98 14.82
CA PRO A 212 17.50 22.80 13.86
C PRO A 212 16.92 21.89 12.77
N ILE A 213 15.62 21.60 12.87
CA ILE A 213 14.87 21.01 11.77
C ILE A 213 14.78 22.09 10.70
N ALA A 214 15.59 21.94 9.65
CA ALA A 214 15.37 22.68 8.42
C ALA A 214 13.95 22.36 7.95
N SER A 215 13.12 23.39 7.78
CA SER A 215 11.83 23.23 7.12
C SER A 215 12.08 22.73 5.69
N VAL A 216 11.85 21.43 5.47
CA VAL A 216 11.84 20.88 4.12
C VAL A 216 10.59 21.43 3.44
N THR A 217 10.80 22.49 2.68
CA THR A 217 9.80 23.07 1.80
C THR A 217 9.56 22.06 0.69
N TYR A 218 8.53 21.20 0.82
CA TYR A 218 8.02 20.43 -0.32
C TYR A 218 7.19 21.36 -1.21
N GLY A 219 7.92 22.22 -1.90
CA GLY A 219 7.43 23.20 -2.86
C GLY A 219 8.33 23.25 -4.08
N THR A 220 8.90 22.11 -4.49
CA THR A 220 9.58 21.99 -5.77
C THR A 220 9.05 20.77 -6.50
N ARG A 221 8.07 21.00 -7.39
CA ARG A 221 7.91 20.15 -8.56
C ARG A 221 9.31 19.96 -9.15
N MET A 222 9.85 18.75 -9.13
CA MET A 222 10.87 18.41 -10.12
C MET A 222 10.17 18.52 -11.47
N ARG A 223 10.24 19.70 -12.08
CA ARG A 223 9.95 19.87 -13.50
C ARG A 223 10.97 18.97 -14.19
N LEU A 224 10.54 17.78 -14.59
CA LEU A 224 11.26 16.97 -15.56
C LEU A 224 11.65 17.91 -16.69
N SER A 225 12.95 18.00 -16.95
CA SER A 225 13.43 18.84 -18.03
C SER A 225 12.70 18.41 -19.31
N ARG A 226 12.30 19.38 -20.14
CA ARG A 226 11.62 19.14 -21.41
C ARG A 226 12.19 17.95 -22.22
N PRO A 227 13.52 17.72 -22.29
CA PRO A 227 14.05 16.54 -22.96
C PRO A 227 13.70 15.22 -22.27
N VAL A 228 13.73 15.13 -20.94
CA VAL A 228 13.40 13.88 -20.22
C VAL A 228 11.93 13.53 -20.37
N ALA A 229 11.04 14.53 -20.31
CA ALA A 229 9.62 14.33 -20.56
C ALA A 229 9.35 13.83 -22.00
N ALA A 230 10.07 14.36 -22.99
CA ALA A 230 9.96 13.93 -24.38
C ALA A 230 10.48 12.50 -24.59
N VAL A 231 11.59 12.14 -23.94
CA VAL A 231 12.13 10.78 -23.98
C VAL A 231 11.16 9.78 -23.35
N LEU A 232 10.54 10.12 -22.21
CA LEU A 232 9.55 9.26 -21.57
C LEU A 232 8.31 9.07 -22.46
N HIS A 233 7.82 10.14 -23.10
CA HIS A 233 6.70 10.05 -24.05
C HIS A 233 7.06 9.24 -25.30
N GLY A 234 8.30 9.35 -25.79
CA GLY A 234 8.80 8.54 -26.89
C GLY A 234 8.83 7.06 -26.52
N LEU A 235 9.33 6.72 -25.34
CA LEU A 235 9.38 5.34 -24.83
C LEU A 235 7.98 4.75 -24.65
N THR A 236 7.05 5.48 -24.04
CA THR A 236 5.67 5.00 -23.88
C THR A 236 4.97 4.79 -25.22
N PHE A 237 5.18 5.70 -26.17
CA PHE A 237 4.67 5.55 -27.54
C PHE A 237 5.24 4.31 -28.23
N ILE A 238 6.55 4.08 -28.16
CA ILE A 238 7.21 2.91 -28.76
C ILE A 238 6.67 1.61 -28.14
N CYS A 239 6.53 1.55 -26.81
CA CYS A 239 5.99 0.37 -26.13
C CYS A 239 4.55 0.08 -26.55
N PHE A 240 3.69 1.10 -26.58
CA PHE A 240 2.30 0.95 -27.03
C PHE A 240 2.21 0.52 -28.49
N PHE A 241 3.03 1.11 -29.35
CA PHE A 241 3.07 0.77 -30.77
C PHE A 241 3.54 -0.67 -30.99
N ALA A 242 4.61 -1.09 -30.32
CA ALA A 242 5.12 -2.46 -30.38
C ALA A 242 4.07 -3.47 -29.90
N LEU A 243 3.37 -3.19 -28.80
CA LEU A 243 2.29 -4.03 -28.28
C LEU A 243 1.10 -4.09 -29.24
N ALA A 244 0.71 -2.97 -29.86
CA ALA A 244 -0.37 -2.93 -30.83
C ALA A 244 -0.03 -3.72 -32.11
N VAL A 245 1.20 -3.58 -32.61
CA VAL A 245 1.71 -4.33 -33.77
C VAL A 245 1.77 -5.82 -33.44
N TRP A 246 2.29 -6.19 -32.26
CA TRP A 246 2.30 -7.58 -31.81
C TRP A 246 0.89 -8.17 -31.71
N ALA A 247 -0.06 -7.43 -31.13
CA ALA A 247 -1.45 -7.86 -31.06
C ALA A 247 -2.06 -8.06 -32.46
N ALA A 248 -1.81 -7.14 -33.39
CA ALA A 248 -2.26 -7.26 -34.78
C ALA A 248 -1.66 -8.50 -35.48
N PHE A 249 -0.37 -8.78 -35.28
CA PHE A 249 0.27 -9.98 -35.81
C PHE A 249 -0.27 -11.26 -35.18
N SER A 250 -0.50 -11.28 -33.87
CA SER A 250 -1.10 -12.43 -33.17
C SER A 250 -2.51 -12.72 -33.71
N ILE A 251 -3.34 -11.68 -33.90
CA ILE A 251 -4.67 -11.83 -34.50
C ILE A 251 -4.58 -12.30 -35.96
N ALA A 252 -3.68 -11.73 -36.76
CA ALA A 252 -3.46 -12.14 -38.15
C ALA A 252 -2.97 -13.60 -38.27
N ALA A 253 -2.12 -14.05 -37.35
CA ALA A 253 -1.63 -15.42 -37.29
C ALA A 253 -2.75 -16.40 -36.92
N HIS A 254 -3.59 -16.06 -35.94
CA HIS A 254 -4.74 -16.89 -35.56
C HIS A 254 -5.86 -16.90 -36.61
N THR A 255 -6.05 -15.82 -37.37
CA THR A 255 -7.04 -15.76 -38.46
C THR A 255 -6.60 -16.49 -39.73
N ARG A 256 -5.29 -16.59 -40.00
CA ARG A 256 -4.76 -17.45 -41.09
C ARG A 256 -4.94 -18.94 -40.83
N ILE A 257 -5.08 -19.39 -39.58
CA ILE A 257 -5.41 -20.79 -39.25
C ILE A 257 -6.89 -21.10 -39.57
N VAL A 258 -7.77 -20.09 -39.63
CA VAL A 258 -9.21 -20.27 -39.92
C VAL A 258 -9.54 -20.18 -41.42
N THR A 259 -8.61 -19.78 -42.28
CA THR A 259 -8.83 -19.61 -43.73
C THR A 259 -8.05 -20.59 -44.63
N ILE A 260 -7.57 -21.72 -44.09
CA ILE A 260 -7.00 -22.85 -44.86
C ILE A 260 -7.99 -24.05 -44.95
N SER A 261 -9.23 -23.89 -44.51
CA SER A 261 -10.31 -24.90 -44.70
C SER A 261 -11.34 -24.50 -45.76
N GLY A 262 -10.93 -23.67 -46.73
CA GLY A 262 -11.78 -23.18 -47.83
C GLY A 262 -11.83 -24.06 -49.08
N HIS A 263 -11.63 -25.37 -48.96
CA HIS A 263 -11.89 -26.30 -50.08
C HIS A 263 -13.23 -27.02 -49.88
N ILE A 264 -14.24 -26.55 -50.59
CA ILE A 264 -15.50 -27.26 -50.79
C ILE A 264 -15.22 -28.40 -51.79
N PHE A 265 -15.15 -29.64 -51.29
CA PHE A 265 -15.32 -30.82 -52.14
C PHE A 265 -16.80 -31.14 -52.21
N SER A 266 -17.42 -30.84 -53.34
CA SER A 266 -18.73 -31.40 -53.71
C SER A 266 -18.48 -32.82 -54.20
N ASP A 267 -19.00 -33.83 -53.49
CA ASP A 267 -19.02 -35.22 -53.94
C ASP A 267 -20.25 -35.44 -54.83
N PRO A 268 -20.10 -35.75 -56.14
CA PRO A 268 -21.20 -36.03 -57.03
C PRO A 268 -21.45 -37.55 -57.13
N SER A 269 -21.89 -38.18 -56.04
CA SER A 269 -22.56 -39.49 -56.13
C SER A 269 -23.28 -39.89 -54.84
N ARG A 270 -24.55 -39.49 -54.70
CA ARG A 270 -25.63 -40.29 -54.08
C ARG A 270 -26.97 -39.57 -54.18
#